data_AF-A0AAV0LGW4-F1
#
_entry.id   AF-A0AAV0LGW4-F1
#
_cell.length_a   1.000
_cell.length_b   1.000
_cell.length_c   1.000
_cell.angle_alpha   90.00
_cell.angle_beta   90.00
_cell.angle_gamma   90.00
#
_symmetry.space_group_name_H-M   'P 1'
#
loop_
_entity.id
_entity.type
_entity.pdbx_description
1 polymer ?
#
loop_
_entity_poly.entity_id
_entity_poly.type
_entity_poly.pdbx_seq_one_letter_code
_entity_poly.pdbx_strand_id
1 'polypeptide(L)'
;MDKFGKTRVHIASCANYGSLEQNSAFSSCDCPLKQAWGSQDLLIGGLRAVCAECGVVAESNPFGSKEVRVFLKGLKEEQDKARGTSFMEKRKKLPATTESQSFDTAHVNG
;
A
#
# COMPACT_ATOMS: atom_id res chain seq x y z
N MET A 1 -2.75 1.50 14.31
CA MET A 1 -3.18 2.00 12.98
C MET A 1 -2.42 3.26 12.64
N ASP A 2 -2.11 3.40 11.35
CA ASP A 2 -1.32 4.48 10.76
C ASP A 2 -1.93 5.85 11.09
N LYS A 3 -1.11 6.79 11.58
CA LYS A 3 -1.55 8.17 11.85
C LYS A 3 -1.22 9.01 10.61
N PHE A 4 -2.23 9.57 9.95
CA PHE A 4 -2.08 10.50 8.82
C PHE A 4 -1.16 10.03 7.69
N GLY A 5 -1.48 8.91 7.04
CA GLY A 5 -0.72 8.43 5.89
C GLY A 5 0.74 8.07 6.22
N LYS A 6 1.09 7.96 7.52
CA LYS A 6 2.40 7.47 7.99
C LYS A 6 2.23 6.13 8.69
N THR A 7 3.11 5.20 8.35
CA THR A 7 3.17 3.86 8.90
C THR A 7 4.49 3.61 9.60
N ARG A 8 4.47 2.76 10.63
CA ARG A 8 5.70 2.35 11.33
C ARG A 8 6.42 1.31 10.48
N VAL A 9 7.66 1.63 10.11
CA VAL A 9 8.52 0.73 9.32
C VAL A 9 9.61 0.21 10.23
N HIS A 10 9.48 -1.06 10.59
CA HIS A 10 10.44 -1.74 11.46
C HIS A 10 11.77 -1.92 10.73
N ILE A 11 12.87 -1.64 11.42
CA ILE A 11 14.22 -1.97 10.93
C ILE A 11 14.48 -3.47 11.13
N ALA A 12 15.42 -4.05 10.37
CA ALA A 12 15.66 -5.50 10.40
C ALA A 12 16.06 -6.05 11.78
N SER A 13 16.64 -5.23 12.65
CA SER A 13 16.98 -5.60 14.03
C SER A 13 15.82 -5.46 15.03
N CYS A 14 14.66 -4.95 14.60
CA CYS A 14 13.50 -4.79 15.47
C CYS A 14 12.77 -6.13 15.65
N ALA A 15 12.36 -6.44 16.88
CA ALA A 15 11.59 -7.63 17.20
C ALA A 15 10.24 -7.74 16.47
N ASN A 16 9.69 -6.60 16.01
CA ASN A 16 8.44 -6.56 15.23
C ASN A 16 8.66 -6.59 13.71
N TYR A 17 9.90 -6.70 13.23
CA TYR A 17 10.19 -6.77 11.80
C TYR A 17 9.53 -8.01 11.18
N GLY A 18 8.72 -7.81 10.13
CA GLY A 18 8.03 -8.91 9.45
C GLY A 18 6.82 -9.46 10.21
N SER A 19 6.42 -8.84 11.33
CA SER A 19 5.22 -9.25 12.07
C SER A 19 4.02 -8.38 11.70
N LEU A 20 2.91 -9.04 11.31
CA LEU A 20 1.63 -8.36 11.12
C LEU A 20 1.02 -7.92 12.46
N GLU A 21 1.43 -8.54 13.57
CA GLU A 21 1.02 -8.16 14.93
C GLU A 21 1.83 -6.95 15.42
N GLN A 22 1.79 -5.87 14.64
CA GLN A 22 2.39 -4.56 14.96
C GLN A 22 1.82 -3.91 16.23
N ASN A 23 0.86 -4.58 16.88
CA ASN A 23 0.05 -4.08 18.00
C ASN A 23 0.26 -4.90 19.28
N SER A 24 1.34 -5.70 19.36
CA SER A 24 1.74 -6.26 20.65
C SER A 24 2.12 -5.11 21.58
N ALA A 25 1.28 -4.87 22.60
CA ALA A 25 1.37 -3.77 23.55
C ALA A 25 2.70 -3.72 24.34
N PHE A 26 3.53 -4.75 24.21
CA PHE A 26 4.79 -4.92 24.94
C PHE A 26 6.03 -4.37 24.22
N SER A 27 5.91 -3.87 22.98
CA SER A 27 7.06 -3.31 22.28
C SER A 27 6.75 -1.94 21.66
N SER A 28 6.79 -0.90 22.49
CA SER A 28 7.05 0.46 22.00
C SER A 28 8.44 0.50 21.38
N CYS A 29 8.52 0.27 20.07
CA CYS A 29 9.78 0.39 19.33
C CYS A 29 9.91 1.78 18.72
N ASP A 30 11.14 2.30 18.73
CA ASP A 30 11.50 3.62 18.17
C ASP A 30 11.74 3.57 16.66
N CYS A 31 11.14 2.58 15.99
CA CYS A 31 11.22 2.46 14.55
C CYS A 31 10.54 3.67 13.88
N PRO A 32 11.14 4.22 12.81
CA PRO A 32 10.67 5.44 12.20
C PRO A 32 9.26 5.28 11.61
N LEU A 33 8.50 6.36 11.66
CA LEU A 33 7.27 6.51 10.90
C LEU A 33 7.62 7.02 9.50
N LYS A 34 7.42 6.18 8.48
CA LYS A 34 7.56 6.55 7.06
C LYS A 34 6.19 6.79 6.43
N GLN A 35 6.15 7.49 5.30
CA GLN A 35 4.90 7.60 4.54
C GLN A 35 4.42 6.21 4.08
N ALA A 36 3.15 5.91 4.31
CA ALA A 36 2.54 4.67 3.89
C ALA A 36 2.53 4.57 2.37
N TRP A 37 2.77 3.37 1.85
CA TRP A 37 2.75 3.06 0.43
C TRP A 37 1.52 3.64 -0.28
N GLY A 38 0.31 3.41 0.26
CA GLY A 38 -0.92 3.90 -0.35
C GLY A 38 -0.98 5.43 -0.52
N SER A 39 -0.44 6.18 0.45
CA SER A 39 -0.36 7.65 0.34
C SER A 39 0.68 8.09 -0.69
N GLN A 40 1.79 7.36 -0.81
CA GLN A 40 2.81 7.63 -1.84
C GLN A 40 2.30 7.30 -3.25
N ASP A 41 1.62 6.17 -3.43
CA ASP A 41 1.06 5.76 -4.71
C ASP A 41 -0.02 6.75 -5.19
N LEU A 42 -0.90 7.20 -4.29
CA LEU A 42 -1.90 8.22 -4.60
C LEU A 42 -1.26 9.55 -5.03
N LEU A 43 -0.23 10.01 -4.32
CA LEU A 43 0.49 11.24 -4.67
C LEU A 43 1.14 11.13 -6.06
N ILE A 44 1.83 10.02 -6.34
CA ILE A 44 2.47 9.80 -7.65
C ILE A 44 1.42 9.69 -8.77
N GLY A 45 0.29 9.01 -8.50
CA GLY A 45 -0.83 8.93 -9.43
C GLY A 45 -1.38 10.31 -9.79
N GLY A 46 -1.56 11.18 -8.79
CA GLY A 46 -1.98 12.57 -9.00
C GLY A 46 -0.98 13.37 -9.85
N LEU A 47 0.32 13.27 -9.54
CA LEU A 47 1.36 13.96 -10.32
C LEU A 47 1.40 13.49 -11.78
N ARG A 48 1.22 12.19 -12.03
CA ARG A 48 1.14 11.67 -13.40
C ARG A 48 -0.08 12.21 -14.16
N ALA A 49 -1.23 12.31 -13.50
CA ALA A 49 -2.45 12.86 -14.10
C ALA A 49 -2.26 14.34 -14.48
N VAL A 50 -1.73 15.16 -13.55
CA VAL A 50 -1.42 16.57 -13.83
C VAL A 50 -0.43 16.71 -14.98
N CYS A 51 0.63 15.89 -15.03
CA CYS A 51 1.58 15.94 -16.14
C CYS A 51 0.93 15.58 -17.49
N ALA A 52 -0.01 14.63 -17.52
CA ALA A 52 -0.73 14.25 -18.74
C ALA A 52 -1.64 15.40 -19.22
N GLU A 53 -2.28 16.11 -18.29
CA GLU A 53 -3.14 17.26 -18.60
C GLU A 53 -2.35 18.49 -19.07
N CYS A 54 -1.12 18.67 -18.60
CA CYS A 54 -0.23 19.76 -19.04
C CYS A 54 0.36 19.56 -20.45
N GLY A 55 0.02 18.48 -21.16
CA GLY A 55 0.54 18.19 -22.50
C GLY A 55 2.02 17.79 -22.52
N VAL A 56 2.60 17.43 -21.37
CA VAL A 56 3.96 16.86 -21.32
C VAL A 56 3.89 15.49 -22.00
N VAL A 57 4.67 15.29 -23.06
CA VAL A 57 4.79 13.98 -23.71
C VAL A 57 5.10 12.92 -22.66
N ALA A 58 4.43 11.76 -22.74
CA ALA A 58 4.53 10.70 -21.75
C ALA A 58 5.98 10.27 -21.45
N GLU A 59 6.84 10.32 -22.47
CA GLU A 59 8.28 10.04 -22.37
C GLU A 59 9.06 11.10 -21.58
N SER A 60 8.57 12.33 -21.47
CA SER A 60 9.14 13.39 -20.63
C SER A 60 8.49 13.51 -19.27
N ASN A 61 7.52 12.63 -18.94
CA ASN A 61 6.92 12.60 -17.60
C ASN A 61 7.89 11.95 -16.61
N PRO A 62 8.54 12.71 -15.69
CA PRO A 62 9.52 12.15 -14.78
C PRO A 62 8.89 11.13 -13.82
N PHE A 63 7.60 11.27 -13.49
CA PHE A 63 6.88 10.36 -12.61
C PHE A 63 6.41 9.08 -13.33
N GLY A 64 6.31 9.11 -14.66
CA GLY A 64 6.00 7.96 -15.51
C GLY A 64 7.22 7.09 -15.89
N SER A 65 8.42 7.57 -15.58
CA SER A 65 9.69 6.91 -15.92
C SER A 65 9.82 5.49 -15.35
N LYS A 66 10.70 4.69 -15.96
CA LYS A 66 10.98 3.32 -15.52
C LYS A 66 11.66 3.32 -14.16
N GLU A 67 12.56 4.27 -13.94
CA GLU A 67 13.35 4.45 -12.73
C GLU A 67 12.44 4.69 -11.52
N VAL A 68 11.45 5.59 -11.67
CA VAL A 68 10.45 5.85 -10.63
C VAL A 68 9.58 4.61 -10.37
N ARG A 69 9.18 3.88 -11.42
CA ARG A 69 8.41 2.63 -11.25
C ARG A 69 9.19 1.56 -10.49
N VAL A 70 10.47 1.38 -10.79
CA VAL A 70 11.35 0.42 -10.08
C VAL A 70 11.54 0.83 -8.62
N PHE A 71 11.80 2.11 -8.36
CA PHE A 71 11.93 2.65 -7.01
C PHE A 71 10.67 2.42 -6.17
N LEU A 72 9.50 2.76 -6.72
CA LEU A 72 8.22 2.58 -6.05
C LEU A 72 7.94 1.09 -5.76
N LYS A 73 8.24 0.19 -6.71
CA LYS A 73 8.14 -1.24 -6.47
C LYS A 73 9.04 -1.69 -5.30
N GLY A 74 10.30 -1.24 -5.27
CA GLY A 74 11.22 -1.56 -4.19
C GLY A 74 10.76 -1.01 -2.83
N LEU A 75 10.23 0.21 -2.79
CA LEU A 75 9.66 0.78 -1.57
C LEU A 75 8.45 -0.01 -1.05
N LYS A 76 7.56 -0.44 -1.95
CA LYS A 76 6.42 -1.29 -1.58
C LYS A 76 6.91 -2.59 -0.95
N GLU A 77 7.89 -3.24 -1.57
CA GLU A 77 8.47 -4.50 -1.09
C GLU A 77 9.18 -4.31 0.27
N GLU A 78 9.93 -3.22 0.47
CA GLU A 78 10.55 -2.89 1.76
C GLU A 78 9.50 -2.71 2.86
N GLN A 79 8.43 -1.95 2.58
CA GLN A 79 7.36 -1.73 3.53
C GLN A 79 6.58 -3.02 3.82
N ASP A 80 6.27 -3.82 2.80
CA ASP A 80 5.56 -5.08 2.97
C ASP A 80 6.37 -6.07 3.80
N LYS A 81 7.68 -6.15 3.56
CA LYS A 81 8.61 -6.99 4.33
C LYS A 81 8.73 -6.50 5.77
N ALA A 82 8.85 -5.20 6.00
CA ALA A 82 8.97 -4.63 7.34
C ALA A 82 7.71 -4.87 8.20
N ARG A 83 6.53 -4.98 7.56
CA ARG A 83 5.23 -5.12 8.23
C ARG A 83 4.66 -6.55 8.23
N GLY A 84 5.35 -7.51 7.62
CA GLY A 84 4.83 -8.87 7.49
C GLY A 84 3.58 -8.97 6.60
N THR A 85 3.42 -8.07 5.62
CA THR A 85 2.30 -8.06 4.67
C THR A 85 2.67 -8.70 3.34
N SER A 86 3.78 -9.46 3.29
CA SER A 86 4.28 -10.09 2.08
C SER A 86 3.19 -10.96 1.43
N PHE A 87 3.18 -11.00 0.10
CA PHE A 87 2.12 -11.64 -0.69
C PHE A 87 1.87 -13.11 -0.30
N MET A 88 2.90 -13.83 0.15
CA MET A 88 2.77 -15.23 0.60
C MET A 88 2.00 -15.39 1.91
N GLU A 89 2.02 -14.41 2.81
CA GLU A 89 1.34 -14.48 4.11
C GLU A 89 -0.15 -14.16 3.99
N LYS A 90 -0.55 -13.32 3.01
CA LYS A 90 -1.96 -13.08 2.67
C LYS A 90 -2.69 -14.35 2.21
N ARG A 91 -1.98 -15.31 1.60
CA ARG A 91 -2.55 -16.61 1.24
C ARG A 91 -2.79 -17.56 2.42
N LYS A 92 -2.20 -17.30 3.59
CA LYS A 92 -2.44 -18.09 4.82
C LYS A 92 -3.52 -17.50 5.73
N LYS A 93 -3.96 -16.26 5.47
CA LYS A 93 -4.93 -15.51 6.30
C LYS A 93 -6.27 -15.20 5.62
N LEU A 94 -6.51 -15.69 4.40
CA LEU A 94 -7.85 -15.67 3.81
C LEU A 94 -8.60 -16.93 4.28
N PRO A 95 -9.60 -16.85 5.19
CA PRO A 95 -10.68 -17.80 5.13
C PRO A 95 -11.35 -17.60 3.77
N ALA A 96 -11.56 -18.69 3.04
CA ALA A 96 -12.46 -18.68 1.91
C ALA A 96 -13.82 -18.21 2.40
N THR A 97 -14.24 -17.02 2.00
CA THR A 97 -15.66 -16.66 2.01
C THR A 97 -15.97 -16.10 0.64
N THR A 98 -16.34 -17.05 -0.21
CA THR A 98 -17.28 -16.86 -1.31
C THR A 98 -18.42 -15.98 -0.84
N GLU A 99 -18.60 -14.82 -1.46
CA GLU A 99 -19.93 -14.26 -1.68
C GLU A 99 -19.85 -13.30 -2.87
N SER A 100 -20.08 -13.88 -4.04
CA SER A 100 -20.55 -13.17 -5.21
C SER A 100 -21.91 -12.56 -4.87
N GLN A 101 -21.98 -11.25 -4.64
CA GLN A 101 -23.26 -10.54 -4.65
C GLN A 101 -23.55 -10.10 -6.09
N SER A 102 -24.25 -10.99 -6.78
CA SER A 102 -25.09 -10.70 -7.94
C SER A 102 -26.09 -9.61 -7.59
N PHE A 103 -26.07 -8.50 -8.33
CA PHE A 103 -27.16 -7.52 -8.31
C PHE A 103 -28.05 -7.76 -9.55
N ASP A 104 -29.18 -8.41 -9.31
CA ASP A 104 -30.38 -8.45 -10.16
C ASP A 104 -31.55 -8.92 -9.25
N THR A 105 -32.80 -8.47 -9.28
CA THR A 105 -33.57 -7.37 -9.85
C THR A 105 -34.99 -7.53 -9.24
N ALA A 106 -35.72 -6.45 -8.92
CA ALA A 106 -37.21 -6.37 -8.88
C ALA A 106 -37.62 -4.97 -8.36
N HIS A 107 -38.31 -4.10 -9.09
CA HIS A 107 -39.72 -4.14 -9.53
C HIS A 107 -40.74 -4.34 -8.38
N VAL A 108 -41.45 -3.27 -8.02
CA VAL A 108 -42.81 -3.38 -7.47
C VAL A 108 -43.66 -2.22 -7.99
N ASN A 109 -44.78 -2.56 -8.60
CA ASN A 109 -45.89 -1.67 -8.98
C ASN A 109 -46.94 -1.71 -7.86
N GLY A 110 -47.66 -0.61 -7.68
CA GLY A 110 -48.81 -0.47 -6.77
C GLY A 110 -49.13 0.98 -6.50
#